data_AF-A0A172TZK4-F1
#
_entry.id   AF-A0A172TZK4-F1
#
_cell.length_a   1.000
_cell.length_b   1.000
_cell.length_c   1.000
_cell.angle_alpha   90.00
_cell.angle_beta   90.00
_cell.angle_gamma   90.00
#
_symmetry.space_group_name_H-M   'P 1'
#
loop_
_entity.id
_entity.type
_entity.pdbx_description
1 polymer ?
#
loop_
_entity_poly.entity_id
_entity_poly.type
_entity_poly.pdbx_seq_one_letter_code
_entity_poly.pdbx_strand_id
1 'polypeptide(L)'
;MKQLLTLCLLSLLSFGGYAQSKPSKKQTLDYLDKTLKMSVGYVTYKNEKGTKYRIEGASFYPAEVKYEFNFYASSTDQNYLKYEQYSNIHWEDLEEVKIERNSKTMDKELTRIYIRFATKIRYDAQGGGDAIEMDDDMHYPTSFTLYILKTKAESVKKALERLRERAKEENKDPS
;
A
#
# COMPACT_ATOMS: atom_id res chain seq x y z
N MET A 1 30.21 -39.71 10.63
CA MET A 1 29.43 -38.58 11.19
C MET A 1 30.35 -37.44 11.66
N LYS A 2 31.11 -36.80 10.76
CA LYS A 2 31.98 -35.64 11.13
C LYS A 2 31.97 -34.47 10.13
N GLN A 3 31.18 -34.56 9.05
CA GLN A 3 31.17 -33.53 7.98
C GLN A 3 29.90 -32.66 7.94
N LEU A 4 28.88 -32.99 8.74
CA LEU A 4 27.63 -32.21 8.79
C LEU A 4 27.65 -31.04 9.79
N LEU A 5 28.60 -31.04 10.75
CA LEU A 5 28.68 -29.96 11.76
C LEU A 5 29.44 -28.73 11.28
N THR A 6 30.26 -28.83 10.24
CA THR A 6 31.12 -27.73 9.77
C THR A 6 30.36 -26.68 8.95
N LEU A 7 29.20 -27.03 8.38
CA LEU A 7 28.40 -26.12 7.56
C LEU A 7 27.49 -25.18 8.37
N CYS A 8 27.09 -25.55 9.59
CA CYS A 8 26.28 -24.66 10.45
C CYS A 8 27.12 -23.58 11.16
N LEU A 9 28.44 -23.76 11.27
CA LEU A 9 29.33 -22.79 11.92
C LEU A 9 29.71 -21.61 11.00
N LEU A 10 29.64 -21.78 9.67
CA LEU A 10 29.96 -20.71 8.71
C LEU A 10 28.81 -19.73 8.46
N SER A 11 27.55 -20.13 8.72
CA SER A 11 26.38 -19.24 8.64
C SER A 11 26.20 -18.34 9.87
N LEU A 12 26.91 -18.63 10.97
CA LEU A 12 26.88 -17.82 12.20
C LEU A 12 27.92 -16.69 12.21
N LEU A 13 28.87 -16.70 11.28
CA LEU A 13 29.96 -15.71 11.21
C LEU A 13 29.71 -14.57 10.22
N SER A 14 28.56 -14.51 9.54
CA SER A 14 28.23 -13.45 8.57
C SER A 14 27.38 -12.31 9.12
N PHE A 15 26.99 -12.33 10.40
CA PHE A 15 26.16 -11.28 11.03
C PHE A 15 26.93 -10.30 11.92
N GLY A 16 28.26 -10.41 11.98
CA GLY A 16 29.10 -9.40 12.60
C GLY A 16 29.65 -8.42 11.57
N GLY A 17 29.11 -7.20 11.52
CA GLY A 17 29.84 -6.06 10.94
C GLY A 17 29.27 -5.38 9.70
N TYR A 18 27.98 -5.08 9.67
CA TYR A 18 27.53 -3.81 9.11
C TYR A 18 26.47 -3.27 10.06
N ALA A 19 26.69 -2.10 10.63
CA ALA A 19 25.57 -1.27 11.06
C ALA A 19 24.72 -1.06 9.80
N GLN A 20 23.70 -1.90 9.60
CA GLN A 20 22.87 -1.86 8.41
C GLN A 20 22.20 -0.48 8.43
N SER A 21 22.78 0.45 7.67
CA SER A 21 22.34 1.84 7.64
C SER A 21 20.84 1.81 7.37
N LYS A 22 20.06 2.43 8.26
CA LYS A 22 18.60 2.48 8.10
C LYS A 22 18.27 2.94 6.67
N PRO A 23 17.36 2.26 5.94
CA PRO A 23 17.09 2.58 4.55
C PRO A 23 16.87 4.08 4.32
N SER A 24 17.32 4.58 3.17
CA SER A 24 17.06 5.95 2.74
C SER A 24 15.59 6.16 2.38
N LYS A 25 15.12 7.42 2.38
CA LYS A 25 13.74 7.76 1.95
C LYS A 25 13.43 7.19 0.56
N LYS A 26 14.36 7.34 -0.38
CA LYS A 26 14.25 6.77 -1.73
C LYS A 26 14.10 5.23 -1.69
N GLN A 27 14.95 4.53 -0.95
CA GLN A 27 14.86 3.07 -0.82
C GLN A 27 13.53 2.62 -0.20
N THR A 28 13.02 3.38 0.78
CA THR A 28 11.71 3.12 1.39
C THR A 28 10.57 3.32 0.39
N LEU A 29 10.60 4.39 -0.40
CA LEU A 29 9.60 4.67 -1.44
C LEU A 29 9.64 3.62 -2.55
N ASP A 30 10.82 3.27 -3.06
CA ASP A 30 11.01 2.24 -4.08
C ASP A 30 10.48 0.87 -3.58
N TYR A 31 10.71 0.57 -2.30
CA TYR A 31 10.17 -0.64 -1.67
C TYR A 31 8.64 -0.62 -1.58
N LEU A 32 8.05 0.51 -1.19
CA LEU A 32 6.60 0.68 -1.09
C LEU A 32 5.93 0.53 -2.45
N ASP A 33 6.44 1.21 -3.48
CA ASP A 33 5.92 1.12 -4.86
C ASP A 33 6.03 -0.30 -5.40
N LYS A 34 7.21 -0.92 -5.27
CA LYS A 34 7.41 -2.31 -5.69
C LYS A 34 6.42 -3.24 -5.01
N THR A 35 6.23 -3.10 -3.70
CA THR A 35 5.35 -3.97 -2.93
C THR A 35 3.88 -3.73 -3.28
N LEU A 36 3.50 -2.49 -3.56
CA LEU A 36 2.16 -2.14 -4.01
C LEU A 36 1.85 -2.78 -5.37
N LYS A 37 2.79 -2.72 -6.31
CA LYS A 37 2.67 -3.33 -7.64
C LYS A 37 2.56 -4.86 -7.59
N MET A 38 3.05 -5.52 -6.54
CA MET A 38 2.85 -6.96 -6.36
C MET A 38 1.38 -7.35 -6.14
N SER A 39 0.50 -6.40 -5.82
CA SER A 39 -0.93 -6.65 -5.66
C SER A 39 -1.73 -6.49 -6.95
N VAL A 40 -1.12 -6.02 -8.03
CA VAL A 40 -1.75 -5.98 -9.36
C VAL A 40 -2.09 -7.40 -9.83
N GLY A 41 -3.24 -7.57 -10.46
CA GLY A 41 -3.82 -8.84 -10.92
C GLY A 41 -4.63 -9.58 -9.86
N TYR A 42 -4.48 -9.24 -8.57
CA TYR A 42 -5.27 -9.87 -7.52
C TYR A 42 -6.72 -9.37 -7.53
N VAL A 43 -7.64 -10.30 -7.27
CA VAL A 43 -9.07 -10.03 -7.13
C VAL A 43 -9.40 -10.00 -5.65
N THR A 44 -10.32 -9.13 -5.26
CA THR A 44 -10.90 -9.14 -3.93
C THR A 44 -12.37 -8.75 -3.99
N TYR A 45 -13.06 -9.04 -2.90
CA TYR A 45 -14.47 -8.78 -2.75
C TYR A 45 -14.65 -7.46 -1.99
N LYS A 46 -15.69 -6.71 -2.34
CA LYS A 46 -16.03 -5.45 -1.65
C LYS A 46 -17.00 -5.69 -0.50
N ASN A 47 -17.88 -6.68 -0.63
CA ASN A 47 -18.96 -6.97 0.29
C ASN A 47 -19.43 -8.43 0.16
N GLU A 48 -20.29 -8.86 1.09
CA GLU A 48 -20.94 -10.18 1.08
C GLU A 48 -21.84 -10.39 -0.15
N LYS A 49 -22.25 -9.31 -0.83
CA LYS A 49 -23.07 -9.35 -2.06
C LYS A 49 -22.27 -9.75 -3.31
N GLY A 50 -20.97 -10.01 -3.18
CA GLY A 50 -20.15 -10.60 -4.23
C GLY A 50 -19.62 -9.62 -5.28
N THR A 51 -19.66 -8.30 -5.02
CA THR A 51 -18.96 -7.34 -5.88
C THR A 51 -17.47 -7.63 -5.85
N LYS A 52 -16.90 -7.96 -7.01
CA LYS A 52 -15.46 -8.24 -7.17
C LYS A 52 -14.80 -7.01 -7.76
N TYR A 53 -13.56 -6.75 -7.38
CA TYR A 53 -12.68 -5.87 -8.12
C TYR A 53 -11.32 -6.49 -8.27
N ARG A 54 -10.70 -6.26 -9.41
CA ARG A 54 -9.31 -6.59 -9.71
C ARG A 54 -8.49 -5.30 -9.68
N ILE A 55 -7.31 -5.36 -9.08
CA ILE A 55 -6.34 -4.28 -9.17
C ILE A 55 -5.63 -4.41 -10.52
N GLU A 56 -5.86 -3.50 -11.46
CA GLU A 56 -5.21 -3.51 -12.78
C GLU A 56 -3.92 -2.69 -12.77
N GLY A 57 -3.89 -1.65 -11.93
CA GLY A 57 -2.74 -0.76 -11.81
C GLY A 57 -2.59 -0.24 -10.38
N ALA A 58 -1.35 -0.08 -9.94
CA ALA A 58 -1.04 0.57 -8.69
C ALA A 58 0.32 1.26 -8.76
N SER A 59 0.46 2.43 -8.15
CA SER A 59 1.73 3.15 -8.07
C SER A 59 1.82 3.97 -6.79
N PHE A 60 3.02 4.05 -6.24
CA PHE A 60 3.32 4.78 -5.01
C PHE A 60 4.45 5.79 -5.26
N TYR A 61 4.17 7.07 -4.98
CA TYR A 61 5.09 8.19 -5.16
C TYR A 61 5.26 8.95 -3.83
N PRO A 62 6.26 9.85 -3.72
CA PRO A 62 6.51 10.59 -2.48
C PRO A 62 5.31 11.36 -1.92
N ALA A 63 4.40 11.87 -2.74
CA ALA A 63 3.26 12.67 -2.29
C ALA A 63 1.92 12.20 -2.91
N GLU A 64 1.92 11.01 -3.52
CA GLU A 64 0.81 10.53 -4.33
C GLU A 64 0.73 8.99 -4.31
N VAL A 65 -0.48 8.46 -4.26
CA VAL A 65 -0.76 7.03 -4.46
C VAL A 65 -1.87 6.91 -5.50
N LYS A 66 -1.67 6.03 -6.49
CA LYS A 66 -2.61 5.80 -7.59
C LYS A 66 -3.04 4.34 -7.64
N TYR A 67 -4.32 4.14 -7.94
CA TYR A 67 -4.91 2.84 -8.23
C TYR A 67 -5.76 2.89 -9.48
N GLU A 68 -5.77 1.76 -10.19
CA GLU A 68 -6.70 1.43 -11.25
C GLU A 68 -7.36 0.09 -10.90
N PHE A 69 -8.69 0.09 -10.89
CA PHE A 69 -9.50 -1.05 -10.51
C PHE A 69 -10.49 -1.40 -11.61
N ASN A 70 -10.57 -2.68 -11.94
CA ASN A 70 -11.64 -3.22 -12.75
C ASN A 70 -12.72 -3.81 -11.82
N PHE A 71 -13.89 -3.19 -11.79
CA PHE A 71 -15.03 -3.57 -10.97
C PHE A 71 -16.00 -4.47 -11.76
N TYR A 72 -16.30 -5.62 -11.18
CA TYR A 72 -17.29 -6.57 -11.69
C TYR A 72 -18.48 -6.57 -10.73
N ALA A 73 -19.57 -5.91 -11.13
CA ALA A 73 -20.83 -6.00 -10.41
C ALA A 73 -21.48 -7.36 -10.70
N SER A 74 -21.69 -8.18 -9.67
CA SER A 74 -22.23 -9.54 -9.78
C SER A 74 -23.64 -9.61 -10.39
N SER A 75 -24.33 -8.48 -10.53
CA SER A 75 -25.73 -8.41 -10.96
C SER A 75 -25.96 -7.89 -12.37
N THR A 76 -24.97 -7.37 -13.09
CA THR A 76 -25.22 -6.68 -14.37
C THR A 76 -24.28 -7.04 -15.52
N ASP A 77 -23.37 -8.00 -15.38
CA ASP A 77 -22.35 -8.37 -16.40
C ASP A 77 -21.54 -7.18 -16.97
N GLN A 78 -21.57 -6.03 -16.28
CA GLN A 78 -20.88 -4.82 -16.67
C GLN A 78 -19.55 -4.71 -15.95
N ASN A 79 -18.52 -4.42 -16.75
CA ASN A 79 -17.18 -4.08 -16.27
C ASN A 79 -17.06 -2.57 -16.17
N TYR A 80 -16.61 -2.09 -15.02
CA TYR A 80 -16.38 -0.66 -14.79
C TYR A 80 -14.93 -0.45 -14.44
N LEU A 81 -14.27 0.46 -15.15
CA LEU A 81 -12.94 0.88 -14.79
C LEU A 81 -13.07 2.04 -13.81
N LYS A 82 -12.33 2.00 -12.71
CA LYS A 82 -12.28 3.09 -11.75
C LYS A 82 -10.84 3.44 -11.46
N TYR A 83 -10.55 4.72 -11.52
CA TYR A 83 -9.27 5.29 -11.13
C TYR A 83 -9.46 5.98 -9.78
N GLU A 84 -8.57 5.69 -8.84
CA GLU A 84 -8.50 6.37 -7.55
C GLU A 84 -7.11 6.96 -7.38
N GLN A 85 -7.03 8.24 -7.06
CA GLN A 85 -5.78 8.94 -6.78
C GLN A 85 -5.88 9.66 -5.45
N TYR A 86 -4.87 9.46 -4.61
CA TYR A 86 -4.63 10.23 -3.40
C TYR A 86 -3.40 11.10 -3.64
N SER A 87 -3.49 12.40 -3.41
CA SER A 87 -2.40 13.36 -3.65
C SER A 87 -2.28 14.37 -2.51
N ASN A 88 -1.20 15.18 -2.54
CA ASN A 88 -0.82 16.10 -1.46
C ASN A 88 -0.64 15.37 -0.12
N ILE A 89 0.02 14.21 -0.15
CA ILE A 89 0.26 13.41 1.04
C ILE A 89 1.49 13.96 1.79
N HIS A 90 1.26 14.49 2.98
CA HIS A 90 2.28 14.96 3.91
C HIS A 90 2.61 13.85 4.92
N TRP A 91 3.67 13.08 4.66
CA TRP A 91 4.03 11.90 5.46
C TRP A 91 4.43 12.22 6.90
N GLU A 92 4.89 13.44 7.15
CA GLU A 92 5.14 14.00 8.48
C GLU A 92 3.87 14.05 9.35
N ASP A 93 2.69 14.18 8.73
CA ASP A 93 1.39 14.27 9.40
C ASP A 93 0.74 12.90 9.64
N LEU A 94 1.44 11.81 9.31
CA LEU A 94 0.94 10.45 9.51
C LEU A 94 0.72 10.14 11.00
N GLU A 95 -0.54 9.90 11.37
CA GLU A 95 -0.95 9.59 12.75
C GLU A 95 -0.93 8.07 12.99
N GLU A 96 -1.57 7.30 12.11
CA GLU A 96 -1.84 5.88 12.33
C GLU A 96 -1.62 5.04 11.07
N VAL A 97 -1.02 3.87 11.25
CA VAL A 97 -0.95 2.80 10.25
C VAL A 97 -1.47 1.51 10.85
N LYS A 98 -2.60 1.02 10.35
CA LYS A 98 -3.31 -0.14 10.89
C LYS A 98 -3.57 -1.18 9.82
N ILE A 99 -3.15 -2.42 10.08
CA ILE A 99 -3.47 -3.57 9.22
C ILE A 99 -4.86 -4.08 9.59
N GLU A 100 -5.73 -4.20 8.60
CA GLU A 100 -7.07 -4.76 8.77
C GLU A 100 -6.99 -6.29 8.84
N ARG A 101 -7.02 -6.83 10.06
CA ARG A 101 -6.82 -8.27 10.30
C ARG A 101 -8.07 -9.12 10.10
N ASN A 102 -9.27 -8.52 10.18
CA ASN A 102 -10.55 -9.24 10.25
C ASN A 102 -11.59 -8.71 9.25
N SER A 103 -11.23 -8.63 7.97
CA SER A 103 -12.23 -8.37 6.93
C SER A 103 -12.91 -9.68 6.54
N LYS A 104 -14.17 -9.86 6.93
CA LYS A 104 -15.05 -10.94 6.42
C LYS A 104 -15.24 -10.85 4.90
N THR A 105 -14.93 -9.69 4.31
CA THR A 105 -15.26 -9.32 2.95
C THR A 105 -14.04 -9.26 2.02
N MET A 106 -12.85 -9.68 2.46
CA MET A 106 -11.63 -9.69 1.64
C MET A 106 -11.11 -11.10 1.31
N ASP A 107 -10.45 -11.19 0.16
CA ASP A 107 -9.80 -12.40 -0.34
C ASP A 107 -8.81 -13.02 0.68
N LYS A 108 -8.48 -14.29 0.49
CA LYS A 108 -7.46 -15.01 1.26
C LYS A 108 -6.07 -14.38 1.11
N GLU A 109 -5.77 -13.70 0.00
CA GLU A 109 -4.41 -13.24 -0.31
C GLU A 109 -4.13 -11.75 0.00
N LEU A 110 -5.13 -10.88 -0.13
CA LEU A 110 -4.99 -9.44 0.11
C LEU A 110 -5.43 -9.04 1.53
N THR A 111 -4.82 -7.97 2.05
CA THR A 111 -5.29 -7.22 3.22
C THR A 111 -5.25 -5.73 2.92
N ARG A 112 -5.89 -4.96 3.79
CA ARG A 112 -5.94 -3.51 3.75
C ARG A 112 -5.03 -2.94 4.82
N ILE A 113 -4.26 -1.93 4.45
CA ILE A 113 -3.56 -1.08 5.41
C ILE A 113 -4.27 0.26 5.43
N TYR A 114 -4.95 0.54 6.53
CA TYR A 114 -5.57 1.83 6.80
C TYR A 114 -4.50 2.83 7.24
N ILE A 115 -4.47 4.00 6.60
CA ILE A 115 -3.49 5.05 6.81
C ILE A 115 -4.23 6.35 7.11
N ARG A 116 -3.96 6.95 8.27
CA ARG A 116 -4.62 8.18 8.74
C ARG A 116 -3.60 9.30 8.97
N PHE A 117 -3.99 10.50 8.58
CA PHE A 117 -3.20 11.73 8.68
C PHE A 117 -3.93 12.76 9.54
N ALA A 118 -3.15 13.66 10.16
CA ALA A 118 -3.68 14.82 10.87
C ALA A 118 -4.24 15.87 9.90
N THR A 119 -3.67 15.94 8.69
CA THR A 119 -4.07 16.86 7.63
C THR A 119 -4.92 16.17 6.56
N LYS A 120 -5.73 16.95 5.85
CA LYS A 120 -6.52 16.44 4.74
C LYS A 120 -5.61 16.17 3.53
N ILE A 121 -5.83 15.04 2.90
CA ILE A 121 -5.24 14.70 1.59
C ILE A 121 -6.24 15.04 0.49
N ARG A 122 -5.78 15.17 -0.75
CA ARG A 122 -6.67 15.28 -1.90
C ARG A 122 -7.01 13.87 -2.39
N TYR A 123 -8.26 13.61 -2.68
CA TYR A 123 -8.71 12.41 -3.36
C TYR A 123 -9.50 12.78 -4.61
N ASP A 124 -9.10 12.15 -5.71
CA ASP A 124 -9.78 12.23 -7.00
C ASP A 124 -10.18 10.81 -7.41
N ALA A 125 -11.45 10.62 -7.76
CA ALA A 125 -11.94 9.40 -8.36
C ALA A 125 -12.57 9.68 -9.71
N GLN A 126 -12.25 8.83 -10.69
CA GLN A 126 -12.78 8.92 -12.04
C GLN A 126 -13.32 7.55 -12.45
N GLY A 127 -14.52 7.53 -13.05
CA GLY A 127 -15.05 6.35 -13.72
C GLY A 127 -14.63 6.32 -15.19
N GLY A 128 -14.33 5.13 -15.71
CA GLY A 128 -14.13 4.88 -17.13
C GLY A 128 -14.98 3.70 -17.60
N GLY A 129 -15.58 3.83 -18.78
CA GLY A 129 -16.37 2.78 -19.45
C GLY A 129 -17.67 3.29 -20.06
N ASP A 130 -18.25 2.50 -20.98
CA ASP A 130 -19.35 2.91 -21.87
C ASP A 130 -20.73 3.10 -21.20
N ALA A 131 -20.88 2.86 -19.89
CA ALA A 131 -22.22 2.68 -19.31
C ALA A 131 -22.62 3.63 -18.17
N ILE A 132 -21.72 4.29 -17.45
CA ILE A 132 -22.08 5.23 -16.38
C ILE A 132 -20.98 6.30 -16.29
N GLU A 133 -21.31 7.56 -16.59
CA GLU A 133 -20.55 8.70 -16.07
C GLU A 133 -20.57 8.58 -14.55
N MET A 134 -19.51 8.02 -13.95
CA MET A 134 -19.34 8.18 -12.51
C MET A 134 -18.90 9.63 -12.35
N ASP A 135 -19.70 10.44 -11.66
CA ASP A 135 -19.35 11.81 -11.33
C ASP A 135 -17.90 11.88 -10.82
N ASP A 136 -17.15 12.84 -11.36
CA ASP A 136 -15.80 13.16 -10.91
C ASP A 136 -15.89 13.69 -9.47
N ASP A 137 -15.77 12.78 -8.51
CA ASP A 137 -15.84 13.12 -7.10
C ASP A 137 -14.46 13.54 -6.59
N MET A 138 -14.28 14.85 -6.41
CA MET A 138 -13.15 15.40 -5.66
C MET A 138 -13.54 15.57 -4.19
N HIS A 139 -12.81 14.93 -3.28
CA HIS A 139 -13.00 15.14 -1.84
C HIS A 139 -11.67 15.17 -1.07
N TYR A 140 -11.73 15.59 0.19
CA TYR A 140 -10.54 15.81 1.01
C TYR A 140 -10.59 14.99 2.31
N PRO A 141 -10.32 13.68 2.25
CA PRO A 141 -10.38 12.82 3.43
C PRO A 141 -9.14 13.04 4.31
N THR A 142 -9.13 12.49 5.51
CA THR A 142 -7.93 12.42 6.37
C THR A 142 -7.31 11.02 6.38
N SER A 143 -7.81 10.11 5.55
CA SER A 143 -7.32 8.74 5.48
C SER A 143 -7.55 8.11 4.12
N PHE A 144 -6.76 7.07 3.85
CA PHE A 144 -6.94 6.18 2.73
C PHE A 144 -6.50 4.76 3.08
N THR A 145 -6.71 3.83 2.14
CA THR A 145 -6.35 2.43 2.34
C THR A 145 -5.42 1.95 1.23
N LEU A 146 -4.38 1.20 1.60
CA LEU A 146 -3.58 0.42 0.64
C LEU A 146 -4.05 -1.04 0.60
N TYR A 147 -4.21 -1.57 -0.61
CA TYR A 147 -4.41 -2.98 -0.88
C TYR A 147 -3.06 -3.68 -1.10
N ILE A 148 -2.71 -4.61 -0.23
CA ILE A 148 -1.39 -5.26 -0.24
C ILE A 148 -1.54 -6.76 0.06
N LEU A 149 -0.61 -7.58 -0.45
CA LEU A 149 -0.50 -8.98 -0.05
C LEU A 149 -0.33 -9.14 1.47
N LYS A 150 -1.05 -10.08 2.07
CA LYS A 150 -0.98 -10.38 3.51
C LYS A 150 0.45 -10.65 3.98
N THR A 151 1.23 -11.36 3.15
CA THR A 151 2.63 -11.70 3.42
C THR A 151 3.57 -10.48 3.48
N LYS A 152 3.13 -9.32 2.99
CA LYS A 152 3.90 -8.07 2.99
C LYS A 152 3.37 -7.01 3.95
N ALA A 153 2.19 -7.21 4.54
CA ALA A 153 1.47 -6.19 5.29
C ALA A 153 2.29 -5.58 6.45
N GLU A 154 2.90 -6.43 7.29
CA GLU A 154 3.73 -5.96 8.42
C GLU A 154 5.00 -5.24 7.95
N SER A 155 5.61 -5.68 6.85
CA SER A 155 6.78 -5.00 6.28
C SER A 155 6.42 -3.64 5.69
N VAL A 156 5.26 -3.52 5.03
CA VAL A 156 4.78 -2.23 4.52
C VAL A 156 4.40 -1.29 5.66
N LYS A 157 3.71 -1.78 6.70
CA LYS A 157 3.42 -0.98 7.89
C LYS A 157 4.70 -0.34 8.46
N LYS A 158 5.75 -1.14 8.66
CA LYS A 158 7.06 -0.66 9.14
C LYS A 158 7.70 0.35 8.17
N ALA A 159 7.58 0.12 6.86
CA ALA A 159 8.10 1.04 5.85
C ALA A 159 7.39 2.41 5.88
N LEU A 160 6.06 2.43 6.06
CA LEU A 160 5.27 3.67 6.20
C LEU A 160 5.61 4.43 7.49
N GLU A 161 5.71 3.72 8.61
CA GLU A 161 6.15 4.32 9.89
C GLU A 161 7.54 4.93 9.76
N ARG A 162 8.45 4.25 9.04
CA ARG A 162 9.79 4.76 8.77
C ARG A 162 9.78 5.98 7.84
N LEU A 163 8.93 5.98 6.82
CA LEU A 163 8.76 7.11 5.90
C LEU A 163 8.32 8.37 6.67
N ARG A 164 7.38 8.23 7.61
CA ARG A 164 6.99 9.31 8.53
C ARG A 164 8.16 9.83 9.36
N GLU A 165 8.95 8.95 9.97
CA GLU A 165 10.11 9.37 10.76
C GLU A 165 11.09 10.21 9.92
N ARG A 166 11.38 9.77 8.69
CA ARG A 166 12.26 10.49 7.76
C ARG A 166 11.69 11.85 7.34
N ALA A 167 10.39 11.90 7.01
CA ALA A 167 9.73 13.16 6.66
C ALA A 167 9.80 14.18 7.82
N LYS A 168 9.64 13.72 9.06
CA LYS A 168 9.79 14.58 10.25
C LYS A 168 11.24 15.03 10.51
N GLU A 169 12.24 14.20 10.19
CA GLU A 169 13.65 14.58 10.29
C GLU A 169 13.98 15.69 9.28
N GLU A 170 13.53 15.55 8.02
CA GLU A 170 13.76 16.52 6.94
C GLU A 170 13.09 17.88 7.21
N ASN A 171 11.89 17.91 7.79
CA ASN A 171 11.19 19.16 8.10
C ASN A 171 11.75 19.93 9.32
N LYS A 172 12.63 19.32 10.13
CA LYS A 172 13.23 19.96 11.31
C LYS A 172 14.51 20.74 11.02
N ASP A 173 15.14 20.48 9.87
CA ASP A 173 16.27 21.25 9.36
C ASP A 173 15.76 22.18 8.25
N PRO A 174 15.22 23.38 8.57
CA PRO A 174 15.04 24.40 7.56
C PRO A 174 16.44 24.79 7.07
N SER A 175 16.66 24.61 5.78
CA SER A 175 17.86 25.09 5.09
C SER A 175 18.03 26.59 5.26
#